data_AF-A0A1I5W422-F1
#
_entry.id   AF-A0A1I5W422-F1
#
_cell.length_a   1.000
_cell.length_b   1.000
_cell.length_c   1.000
_cell.angle_alpha   90.00
_cell.angle_beta   90.00
_cell.angle_gamma   90.00
#
_symmetry.space_group_name_H-M   'P 1'
#
loop_
_entity.id
_entity.type
_entity.pdbx_description
1 polymer ?
#
loop_
_entity_poly.entity_id
_entity_poly.type
_entity_poly.pdbx_seq_one_letter_code
_entity_poly.pdbx_strand_id
1 'polypeptide(L)'
;MGMSDINNAAAAQNALTARMNAFLDDIDADIATRQAAYDALAADLRSVVTEVMDQVIAWRPSGGLDNRVDGGEVSTFSQLNAFLSLVPTGARVTVNVFPGETYLIPQTILSTEAAELRFQGPDGLSAGSRPVLMAGLYENSGSNAVDFLRISGFVERLFFRDVDFDLGDATQAGGTGFNAQHHPFRFEGIRDLQFWNCHIDGDAPYLCKSNAPSIFSLTLNGVEIDKATLLDISGVLLVSKNNVTLTSGGGIHNGRTLGTNLLEA
;
A
#
# COMPACT_ATOMS: atom_id res chain seq x y z
N MET A 1 1.18 31.34 74.51
CA MET A 1 1.82 31.69 73.23
C MET A 1 2.90 32.72 73.51
N GLY A 2 4.15 32.28 73.56
CA GLY A 2 5.31 33.15 73.80
C GLY A 2 5.89 33.68 72.49
N MET A 3 6.80 34.66 72.56
CA MET A 3 7.50 35.18 71.37
C MET A 3 8.20 34.08 70.56
N SER A 4 8.60 32.96 71.18
CA SER A 4 9.15 31.80 70.48
C SER A 4 8.17 31.16 69.49
N ASP A 5 6.88 31.08 69.86
CA ASP A 5 5.84 30.46 69.03
C ASP A 5 5.54 31.33 67.81
N ILE A 6 5.59 32.66 68.01
CA ILE A 6 5.42 33.66 66.94
C ILE A 6 6.60 33.63 65.96
N ASN A 7 7.84 33.54 66.46
CA ASN A 7 9.03 33.46 65.61
C ASN A 7 9.08 32.15 64.80
N ASN A 8 8.67 31.04 65.42
CA ASN A 8 8.58 29.75 64.73
C ASN A 8 7.47 29.75 63.66
N ALA A 9 6.32 30.37 63.93
CA ALA A 9 5.25 30.53 62.96
C ALA A 9 5.66 31.42 61.77
N ALA A 10 6.37 32.52 62.02
CA ALA A 10 6.88 33.40 60.97
C ALA A 10 7.93 32.71 60.09
N ALA A 11 8.84 31.93 60.68
CA ALA A 11 9.82 31.12 59.94
C ALA A 11 9.13 30.05 59.06
N ALA A 12 8.10 29.39 59.59
CA ALA A 12 7.32 28.41 58.84
C ALA A 12 6.54 29.05 57.68
N GLN A 13 5.98 30.25 57.87
CA GLN A 13 5.33 31.00 56.80
C GLN A 13 6.31 31.41 55.70
N ASN A 14 7.49 31.94 56.06
CA ASN A 14 8.51 32.31 55.07
C ASN A 14 9.00 31.09 54.27
N ALA A 15 9.19 29.94 54.93
CA ALA A 15 9.56 28.70 54.28
C ALA A 15 8.45 28.18 53.34
N LEU A 16 7.18 28.34 53.71
CA LEU A 16 6.04 27.99 52.85
C LEU A 16 5.98 28.91 51.62
N THR A 17 6.10 30.22 51.80
CA THR A 17 6.13 31.18 50.69
C THR A 17 7.28 30.90 49.72
N ALA A 18 8.47 30.58 50.24
CA ALA A 18 9.61 30.23 49.40
C ALA A 18 9.35 28.94 48.58
N ARG A 19 8.72 27.92 49.18
CA ARG A 19 8.33 26.70 48.47
C ARG A 19 7.24 26.94 47.42
N MET A 20 6.28 27.80 47.72
CA MET A 20 5.23 28.17 46.77
C MET A 20 5.81 28.91 45.57
N ASN A 21 6.71 29.87 45.79
CA ASN A 21 7.37 30.59 44.70
C ASN A 21 8.23 29.66 43.84
N ALA A 22 9.03 28.79 44.46
CA ALA A 22 9.83 27.81 43.72
C ALA A 22 8.96 26.86 42.88
N PHE A 23 7.82 26.41 43.42
CA PHE A 23 6.87 25.57 42.67
C PHE A 23 6.25 26.30 41.48
N LEU A 24 5.93 27.59 41.62
CA LEU A 24 5.40 28.40 40.53
C LEU A 24 6.46 28.65 39.45
N ASP A 25 7.70 28.93 39.84
CA ASP A 25 8.83 29.12 38.92
C ASP A 25 9.10 27.84 38.10
N ASP A 26 9.06 26.67 38.76
CA ASP A 26 9.22 25.37 38.09
C ASP A 26 8.08 25.10 37.08
N ILE A 27 6.84 25.45 37.43
CA ILE A 27 5.69 25.33 36.52
C ILE A 27 5.84 26.25 35.32
N ASP A 28 6.22 27.51 35.53
CA ASP A 28 6.38 28.48 34.44
C ASP A 28 7.48 28.04 33.47
N ALA A 29 8.58 27.47 33.98
CA ALA A 29 9.63 26.87 33.16
C ALA A 29 9.13 25.66 32.34
N ASP A 30 8.31 24.79 32.93
CA ASP A 30 7.68 23.65 32.25
C ASP A 30 6.69 24.11 31.16
N ILE A 31 5.89 25.13 31.44
CA ILE A 31 4.94 25.71 30.48
C ILE A 31 5.71 26.32 29.29
N ALA A 32 6.74 27.12 29.57
CA ALA A 32 7.57 27.73 28.53
C ALA A 32 8.25 26.68 27.64
N THR A 33 8.74 25.59 28.23
CA THR A 33 9.35 24.47 27.50
C THR A 33 8.34 23.78 26.57
N ARG A 34 7.14 23.49 27.08
CA ARG A 34 6.08 22.88 26.26
C ARG A 34 5.60 23.81 25.16
N GLN A 35 5.47 25.09 25.45
CA GLN A 35 5.03 26.08 24.47
C GLN A 35 6.04 26.25 23.34
N ALA A 36 7.35 26.27 23.66
CA ALA A 36 8.40 26.27 22.64
C ALA A 36 8.38 25.00 21.77
N ALA A 37 8.07 23.82 22.35
CA ALA A 37 7.92 22.58 21.59
C ALA A 37 6.68 22.60 20.68
N TYR A 38 5.55 23.15 21.15
CA TYR A 38 4.37 23.34 20.32
C TYR A 38 4.59 24.36 19.20
N ASP A 39 5.27 25.46 19.47
CA ASP A 39 5.59 26.49 18.47
C ASP A 39 6.53 25.92 17.40
N ALA A 40 7.52 25.09 17.80
CA ALA A 40 8.38 24.37 16.86
C ALA A 40 7.59 23.38 15.99
N LEU A 41 6.67 22.60 16.59
CA LEU A 41 5.83 21.66 15.86
C LEU A 41 4.84 22.38 14.92
N ALA A 42 4.26 23.49 15.36
CA ALA A 42 3.35 24.30 14.56
C ALA A 42 4.06 24.96 13.38
N ALA A 43 5.30 25.41 13.58
CA ALA A 43 6.14 25.97 12.53
C ALA A 43 6.52 24.93 11.45
N ASP A 44 6.59 23.65 11.82
CA ASP A 44 7.00 22.55 10.93
C ASP A 44 5.88 21.53 10.62
N LEU A 45 4.62 21.89 10.89
CA LEU A 45 3.49 20.97 10.78
C LEU A 45 3.37 20.36 9.38
N ARG A 46 3.71 21.12 8.33
CA ARG A 46 3.70 20.63 6.95
C ARG A 46 4.70 19.49 6.75
N SER A 47 5.93 19.63 7.26
CA SER A 47 6.96 18.61 7.12
C SER A 47 6.57 17.35 7.87
N VAL A 48 6.10 17.50 9.12
CA VAL A 48 5.63 16.38 9.95
C VAL A 48 4.45 15.66 9.30
N VAL A 49 3.47 16.39 8.76
CA VAL A 49 2.34 15.77 8.05
C VAL A 49 2.81 15.05 6.80
N THR A 50 3.74 15.63 6.03
CA THR A 50 4.31 14.96 4.85
C THR A 50 5.06 13.68 5.25
N GLU A 51 5.89 13.72 6.28
CA GLU A 51 6.63 12.53 6.77
C GLU A 51 5.68 11.42 7.25
N VAL A 52 4.55 11.78 7.87
CA VAL A 52 3.56 10.81 8.33
C VAL A 52 2.71 10.27 7.17
N MET A 53 2.37 11.11 6.18
CA MET A 53 1.45 10.76 5.09
C MET A 53 2.14 10.19 3.84
N ASP A 54 3.44 10.39 3.65
CA ASP A 54 4.21 9.83 2.53
C ASP A 54 5.18 8.78 3.07
N GLN A 55 4.78 7.51 3.03
CA GLN A 55 5.51 6.38 3.60
C GLN A 55 6.25 5.59 2.51
N VAL A 56 7.49 5.17 2.79
CA VAL A 56 8.31 4.40 1.84
C VAL A 56 8.90 3.16 2.51
N ILE A 57 8.73 1.99 1.90
CA ILE A 57 9.26 0.74 2.44
C ILE A 57 10.02 -0.06 1.38
N ALA A 58 11.08 -0.72 1.79
CA ALA A 58 11.80 -1.67 0.94
C ALA A 58 11.30 -3.09 1.19
N TRP A 59 10.85 -3.80 0.15
CA TRP A 59 10.52 -5.22 0.24
C TRP A 59 11.65 -6.04 -0.40
N ARG A 60 12.36 -6.85 0.39
CA ARG A 60 13.52 -7.66 -0.03
C ARG A 60 13.42 -9.11 0.45
N PRO A 61 12.89 -10.03 -0.37
CA PRO A 61 12.72 -11.44 0.00
C PRO A 61 14.05 -12.16 0.28
N SER A 62 15.10 -11.85 -0.49
CA SER A 62 16.44 -12.45 -0.34
C SER A 62 17.36 -11.71 0.66
N GLY A 63 16.96 -10.51 1.09
CA GLY A 63 17.79 -9.62 1.90
C GLY A 63 17.89 -10.05 3.37
N GLY A 64 19.08 -9.91 3.95
CA GLY A 64 19.19 -9.77 5.41
C GLY A 64 18.70 -8.38 5.82
N LEU A 65 17.97 -8.28 6.94
CA LEU A 65 17.39 -7.03 7.44
C LEU A 65 18.48 -6.00 7.76
N ASP A 66 18.87 -5.17 6.80
CA ASP A 66 19.86 -4.10 6.99
C ASP A 66 19.21 -2.75 6.65
N ASN A 67 18.62 -2.15 7.69
CA ASN A 67 17.76 -0.96 7.65
C ASN A 67 18.40 0.26 6.97
N ARG A 68 17.77 0.78 5.90
CA ARG A 68 18.11 2.11 5.37
C ARG A 68 17.01 2.85 4.58
N VAL A 69 15.73 2.67 4.91
CA VAL A 69 14.63 3.46 4.32
C VAL A 69 13.64 3.88 5.41
N ASP A 70 13.10 5.09 5.34
CA ASP A 70 12.10 5.67 6.28
C ASP A 70 10.76 4.93 6.21
N GLY A 71 10.67 3.84 6.98
CA GLY A 71 9.59 2.84 6.96
C GLY A 71 10.11 1.40 7.15
N GLY A 72 11.44 1.22 6.98
CA GLY A 72 12.17 0.00 7.22
C GLY A 72 12.31 -0.90 6.00
N GLU A 73 12.80 -2.11 6.25
CA GLU A 73 12.86 -3.21 5.28
C GLU A 73 11.98 -4.36 5.77
N VAL A 74 11.24 -4.96 4.84
CA VAL A 74 10.46 -6.18 5.06
C VAL A 74 10.95 -7.27 4.12
N SER A 75 10.99 -8.51 4.59
CA SER A 75 11.41 -9.66 3.77
C SER A 75 10.24 -10.57 3.40
N THR A 76 9.11 -10.45 4.09
CA THR A 76 7.93 -11.29 3.86
C THR A 76 6.69 -10.45 3.56
N PHE A 77 5.74 -11.03 2.83
CA PHE A 77 4.44 -10.39 2.59
C PHE A 77 3.67 -10.10 3.90
N SER A 78 3.79 -10.99 4.90
CA SER A 78 3.16 -10.79 6.21
C SER A 78 3.66 -9.52 6.91
N GLN A 79 4.97 -9.26 6.85
CA GLN A 79 5.56 -8.02 7.38
C GLN A 79 5.13 -6.79 6.58
N LEU A 80 5.04 -6.88 5.26
CA LEU A 80 4.48 -5.81 4.43
C LEU A 80 3.03 -5.49 4.82
N ASN A 81 2.19 -6.51 5.00
CA ASN A 81 0.80 -6.32 5.42
C ASN A 81 0.71 -5.71 6.82
N ALA A 82 1.56 -6.15 7.76
CA ALA A 82 1.65 -5.57 9.10
C ALA A 82 2.03 -4.08 9.04
N PHE A 83 3.01 -3.70 8.21
CA PHE A 83 3.36 -2.31 7.98
C PHE A 83 2.17 -1.51 7.43
N LEU A 84 1.53 -1.99 6.36
CA LEU A 84 0.40 -1.30 5.72
C LEU A 84 -0.81 -1.12 6.65
N SER A 85 -0.98 -2.00 7.64
CA SER A 85 -2.04 -1.88 8.65
C SER A 85 -1.78 -0.77 9.68
N LEU A 86 -0.53 -0.29 9.80
CA LEU A 86 -0.14 0.81 10.68
C LEU A 86 -0.10 2.16 9.96
N VAL A 87 -0.18 2.15 8.62
CA VAL A 87 -0.17 3.36 7.82
C VAL A 87 -1.47 4.16 8.06
N PRO A 88 -1.38 5.50 8.24
CA PRO A 88 -2.56 6.34 8.37
C PRO A 88 -3.50 6.27 7.14
N THR A 89 -4.81 6.32 7.39
CA THR A 89 -5.81 6.46 6.32
C THR A 89 -5.52 7.68 5.46
N GLY A 90 -5.56 7.50 4.13
CA GLY A 90 -5.29 8.56 3.16
C GLY A 90 -3.80 8.82 2.87
N ALA A 91 -2.88 8.09 3.48
CA ALA A 91 -1.45 8.17 3.18
C ALA A 91 -1.14 7.66 1.77
N ARG A 92 0.04 8.03 1.25
CA ARG A 92 0.65 7.48 0.05
C ARG A 92 1.76 6.55 0.47
N VAL A 93 1.72 5.32 0.00
CA VAL A 93 2.71 4.30 0.33
C VAL A 93 3.44 3.87 -0.94
N THR A 94 4.77 3.95 -0.91
CA THR A 94 5.63 3.39 -1.95
C THR A 94 6.36 2.15 -1.42
N VAL A 95 6.08 1.01 -2.03
CA VAL A 95 6.78 -0.26 -1.83
C VAL A 95 7.83 -0.41 -2.92
N ASN A 96 9.09 -0.22 -2.54
CA ASN A 96 10.22 -0.44 -3.44
C ASN A 96 10.52 -1.93 -3.55
N VAL A 97 10.50 -2.42 -4.79
CA VAL A 97 10.87 -3.80 -5.16
C VAL A 97 12.15 -3.79 -6.00
N PHE A 98 12.93 -4.86 -5.96
CA PHE A 98 14.33 -4.88 -6.39
C PHE A 98 14.54 -5.83 -7.58
N PRO A 99 15.51 -5.52 -8.47
CA PRO A 99 15.67 -6.24 -9.72
C PRO A 99 16.12 -7.68 -9.47
N GLY A 100 15.60 -8.62 -10.29
CA GLY A 100 15.93 -10.04 -10.18
C GLY A 100 15.32 -10.77 -8.97
N GLU A 101 14.52 -10.07 -8.15
CA GLU A 101 13.80 -10.68 -7.04
C GLU A 101 12.41 -11.15 -7.49
N THR A 102 12.00 -12.30 -6.95
CA THR A 102 10.63 -12.81 -7.07
C THR A 102 9.90 -12.65 -5.75
N TYR A 103 8.77 -11.97 -5.82
CA TYR A 103 7.94 -11.62 -4.68
C TYR A 103 6.73 -12.53 -4.65
N LEU A 104 6.81 -13.58 -3.83
CA LEU A 104 5.67 -14.45 -3.60
C LEU A 104 4.62 -13.70 -2.77
N ILE A 105 3.45 -13.48 -3.37
CA ILE A 105 2.29 -12.95 -2.67
C ILE A 105 1.35 -14.13 -2.36
N PRO A 106 1.23 -14.55 -1.08
CA PRO A 106 0.31 -15.61 -0.70
C PRO A 106 -1.13 -15.12 -0.79
N GLN A 107 -2.08 -16.07 -0.86
CA GLN A 107 -3.51 -15.77 -0.74
C GLN A 107 -3.79 -15.11 0.61
N THR A 108 -3.85 -13.77 0.65
CA THR A 108 -4.02 -13.00 1.88
C THR A 108 -4.71 -11.67 1.58
N ILE A 109 -5.45 -11.18 2.56
CA ILE A 109 -6.10 -9.87 2.51
C ILE A 109 -5.07 -8.81 2.90
N LEU A 110 -4.87 -7.84 2.02
CA LEU A 110 -4.11 -6.65 2.31
C LEU A 110 -5.09 -5.60 2.86
N SER A 111 -4.94 -5.27 4.14
CA SER A 111 -5.82 -4.33 4.82
C SER A 111 -5.15 -2.96 4.86
N THR A 112 -5.58 -2.05 4.01
CA THR A 112 -5.09 -0.67 3.99
C THR A 112 -6.18 0.29 3.54
N GLU A 113 -6.08 1.54 4.01
CA GLU A 113 -6.93 2.66 3.59
C GLU A 113 -6.07 3.80 3.02
N ALA A 114 -4.92 3.48 2.43
CA ALA A 114 -4.04 4.43 1.78
C ALA A 114 -4.73 5.12 0.58
N ALA A 115 -4.49 6.41 0.36
CA ALA A 115 -4.93 7.08 -0.86
C ALA A 115 -4.19 6.52 -2.08
N GLU A 116 -2.90 6.24 -1.96
CA GLU A 116 -2.12 5.61 -3.02
C GLU A 116 -1.29 4.45 -2.46
N LEU A 117 -1.36 3.29 -3.11
CA LEU A 117 -0.42 2.20 -2.90
C LEU A 117 0.36 1.99 -4.20
N ARG A 118 1.67 2.17 -4.15
CA ARG A 118 2.57 2.06 -5.28
C ARG A 118 3.56 0.93 -5.08
N PHE A 119 3.69 0.04 -6.05
CA PHE A 119 4.82 -0.89 -6.15
C PHE A 119 5.75 -0.40 -7.27
N GLN A 120 6.99 -0.12 -6.91
CA GLN A 120 7.95 0.53 -7.81
C GLN A 120 9.26 -0.26 -7.87
N GLY A 121 9.59 -0.73 -9.08
CA GLY A 121 10.91 -1.24 -9.40
C GLY A 121 11.90 -0.12 -9.78
N PRO A 122 13.19 -0.45 -9.96
CA PRO A 122 14.15 0.52 -10.47
C PRO A 122 13.84 0.94 -11.91
N ASP A 123 14.03 2.23 -12.19
CA ASP A 123 13.82 2.79 -13.52
C ASP A 123 14.79 2.20 -14.57
N GLY A 124 14.31 2.07 -15.82
CA GLY A 124 15.15 1.76 -16.98
C GLY A 124 15.53 0.30 -17.15
N LEU A 125 14.91 -0.61 -16.39
CA LEU A 125 15.10 -2.05 -16.56
C LEU A 125 14.35 -2.57 -17.79
N SER A 126 15.00 -3.49 -18.51
CA SER A 126 14.37 -4.28 -19.58
C SER A 126 13.44 -5.34 -19.00
N ALA A 127 12.45 -5.75 -19.80
CA ALA A 127 11.60 -6.90 -19.48
C ALA A 127 12.46 -8.14 -19.14
N GLY A 128 12.05 -8.88 -18.10
CA GLY A 128 12.79 -10.04 -17.58
C GLY A 128 13.96 -9.72 -16.64
N SER A 129 14.33 -8.44 -16.47
CA SER A 129 15.26 -7.99 -15.41
C SER A 129 14.57 -7.23 -14.28
N ARG A 130 13.27 -6.95 -14.44
CA ARG A 130 12.43 -6.29 -13.45
C ARG A 130 12.10 -7.23 -12.29
N PRO A 131 11.77 -6.69 -11.11
CA PRO A 131 11.13 -7.47 -10.05
C PRO A 131 9.86 -8.16 -10.56
N VAL A 132 9.62 -9.39 -10.13
CA VAL A 132 8.43 -10.16 -10.49
C VAL A 132 7.54 -10.34 -9.28
N LEU A 133 6.30 -9.87 -9.35
CA LEU A 133 5.25 -10.23 -8.39
C LEU A 133 4.61 -11.54 -8.88
N MET A 134 4.79 -12.62 -8.12
CA MET A 134 4.38 -13.97 -8.51
C MET A 134 3.23 -14.46 -7.66
N ALA A 135 2.15 -14.90 -8.33
CA ALA A 135 0.95 -15.32 -7.64
C ALA A 135 1.09 -16.65 -6.91
N GLY A 136 0.64 -16.69 -5.66
CA GLY A 136 0.50 -17.94 -4.92
C GLY A 136 -0.59 -18.81 -5.54
N LEU A 137 -0.26 -20.07 -5.83
CA LEU A 137 -1.24 -21.07 -6.26
C LEU A 137 -1.94 -21.67 -5.03
N TYR A 138 -3.27 -21.70 -5.04
CA TYR A 138 -4.08 -22.43 -4.07
C TYR A 138 -4.73 -23.64 -4.73
N GLU A 139 -4.46 -24.83 -4.20
CA GLU A 139 -5.15 -26.07 -4.59
C GLU A 139 -5.79 -26.71 -3.36
N ASN A 140 -7.10 -26.95 -3.42
CA ASN A 140 -7.82 -27.72 -2.41
C ASN A 140 -9.01 -28.45 -3.03
N SER A 141 -9.06 -29.78 -2.84
CA SER A 141 -10.25 -30.63 -3.03
C SER A 141 -11.05 -30.36 -4.32
N GLY A 142 -10.37 -30.25 -5.46
CA GLY A 142 -11.01 -30.03 -6.77
C GLY A 142 -11.25 -28.56 -7.15
N SER A 143 -10.75 -27.62 -6.35
CA SER A 143 -10.70 -26.19 -6.64
C SER A 143 -9.25 -25.73 -6.70
N ASN A 144 -8.90 -25.04 -7.78
CA ASN A 144 -7.63 -24.35 -7.97
C ASN A 144 -7.90 -22.86 -8.15
N ALA A 145 -7.43 -22.02 -7.23
CA ALA A 145 -7.58 -20.58 -7.32
C ALA A 145 -6.22 -19.92 -7.39
N VAL A 146 -6.15 -18.84 -8.17
CA VAL A 146 -5.07 -17.87 -8.07
C VAL A 146 -5.68 -16.65 -7.41
N ASP A 147 -5.26 -16.38 -6.17
CA ASP A 147 -5.73 -15.27 -5.36
C ASP A 147 -4.48 -14.56 -4.82
N PHE A 148 -4.36 -13.28 -5.12
CA PHE A 148 -3.10 -12.54 -5.05
C PHE A 148 -3.22 -11.39 -4.08
N LEU A 149 -4.17 -10.50 -4.31
CA LEU A 149 -4.38 -9.31 -3.51
C LEU A 149 -5.87 -9.02 -3.39
N ARG A 150 -6.42 -9.31 -2.22
CA ARG A 150 -7.72 -8.76 -1.82
C ARG A 150 -7.49 -7.53 -0.97
N ILE A 151 -7.91 -6.37 -1.47
CA ILE A 151 -7.91 -5.13 -0.69
C ILE A 151 -9.27 -4.98 -0.02
N SER A 152 -9.31 -5.08 1.31
CA SER A 152 -10.55 -4.95 2.10
C SER A 152 -10.88 -3.51 2.49
N GLY A 153 -10.00 -2.55 2.21
CA GLY A 153 -10.22 -1.12 2.45
C GLY A 153 -10.43 -0.31 1.17
N PHE A 154 -10.40 1.02 1.31
CA PHE A 154 -10.46 1.95 0.19
C PHE A 154 -9.05 2.38 -0.21
N VAL A 155 -8.67 2.12 -1.46
CA VAL A 155 -7.42 2.62 -2.04
C VAL A 155 -7.77 3.41 -3.27
N GLU A 156 -7.54 4.73 -3.26
CA GLU A 156 -7.94 5.57 -4.39
C GLU A 156 -7.16 5.19 -5.66
N ARG A 157 -5.84 5.03 -5.53
CA ARG A 157 -4.94 4.62 -6.61
C ARG A 157 -4.07 3.43 -6.24
N LEU A 158 -4.09 2.40 -7.07
CA LEU A 158 -3.12 1.30 -7.07
C LEU A 158 -2.21 1.45 -8.28
N PHE A 159 -0.91 1.56 -8.06
CA PHE A 159 0.05 1.89 -9.11
C PHE A 159 1.22 0.89 -9.13
N PHE A 160 1.48 0.32 -10.31
CA PHE A 160 2.62 -0.53 -10.57
C PHE A 160 3.53 0.12 -11.63
N ARG A 161 4.83 0.19 -11.32
CA ARG A 161 5.82 0.79 -12.21
C ARG A 161 7.10 -0.02 -12.24
N ASP A 162 7.52 -0.40 -13.45
CA ASP A 162 8.76 -1.15 -13.69
C ASP A 162 8.79 -2.48 -12.89
N VAL A 163 7.62 -3.14 -12.84
CA VAL A 163 7.38 -4.44 -12.16
C VAL A 163 6.67 -5.37 -13.11
N ASP A 164 7.14 -6.62 -13.18
CA ASP A 164 6.53 -7.68 -13.99
C ASP A 164 5.64 -8.58 -13.11
N PHE A 165 4.68 -9.26 -13.73
CA PHE A 165 3.70 -10.13 -13.08
C PHE A 165 3.78 -11.52 -13.67
N ASP A 166 3.86 -12.50 -12.79
CA ASP A 166 3.74 -13.91 -13.13
C ASP A 166 2.48 -14.46 -12.44
N LEU A 167 1.46 -14.74 -13.25
CA LEU A 167 0.19 -15.28 -12.78
C LEU A 167 0.20 -16.81 -12.65
N GLY A 168 1.32 -17.43 -12.99
CA GLY A 168 1.52 -18.87 -13.04
C GLY A 168 0.89 -19.51 -14.26
N ASP A 169 1.30 -20.75 -14.49
CA ASP A 169 0.67 -21.61 -15.48
C ASP A 169 -0.65 -22.15 -14.96
N ALA A 170 -1.51 -22.48 -15.92
CA ALA A 170 -2.75 -23.18 -15.70
C ALA A 170 -2.53 -24.60 -15.10
N THR A 171 -2.41 -24.74 -13.77
CA THR A 171 -2.36 -26.07 -13.10
C THR A 171 -3.73 -26.74 -13.07
N GLN A 172 -3.86 -27.93 -13.65
CA GLN A 172 -5.13 -28.69 -13.63
C GLN A 172 -5.40 -29.28 -12.23
N ALA A 173 -6.45 -28.82 -11.54
CA ALA A 173 -6.98 -29.55 -10.39
C ALA A 173 -7.73 -30.81 -10.89
N GLY A 174 -7.19 -31.99 -10.60
CA GLY A 174 -7.92 -33.26 -10.71
C GLY A 174 -8.53 -33.59 -12.09
N GLY A 175 -7.98 -33.07 -13.20
CA GLY A 175 -8.38 -33.42 -14.56
C GLY A 175 -9.72 -32.85 -15.06
N THR A 176 -10.34 -31.89 -14.35
CA THR A 176 -11.62 -31.28 -14.77
C THR A 176 -11.51 -29.83 -15.27
N GLY A 177 -10.29 -29.36 -15.53
CA GLY A 177 -10.05 -27.95 -15.85
C GLY A 177 -10.19 -27.06 -14.62
N PHE A 178 -9.97 -25.77 -14.79
CA PHE A 178 -10.06 -24.78 -13.72
C PHE A 178 -11.50 -24.62 -13.21
N ASN A 179 -11.70 -24.70 -11.90
CA ASN A 179 -13.03 -24.62 -11.29
C ASN A 179 -13.14 -23.62 -10.12
N ALA A 180 -12.33 -22.54 -10.10
CA ALA A 180 -12.43 -21.52 -9.06
C ALA A 180 -12.44 -20.08 -9.60
N GLN A 181 -12.71 -19.13 -8.70
CA GLN A 181 -12.76 -17.71 -9.00
C GLN A 181 -11.34 -17.17 -9.25
N HIS A 182 -10.96 -17.02 -10.52
CA HIS A 182 -9.63 -16.57 -10.96
C HIS A 182 -9.49 -15.07 -11.01
N HIS A 183 -9.24 -14.44 -9.87
CA HIS A 183 -9.07 -12.99 -9.82
C HIS A 183 -7.95 -12.65 -8.84
N PRO A 184 -6.68 -12.71 -9.28
CA PRO A 184 -5.51 -12.33 -8.51
C PRO A 184 -5.79 -11.04 -7.74
N PHE A 185 -6.22 -9.99 -8.41
CA PHE A 185 -6.68 -8.77 -7.77
C PHE A 185 -8.18 -8.72 -7.63
N ARG A 186 -8.64 -8.55 -6.39
CA ARG A 186 -10.05 -8.36 -6.06
C ARG A 186 -10.25 -6.99 -5.46
N PHE A 187 -11.02 -6.15 -6.16
CA PHE A 187 -11.26 -4.77 -5.77
C PHE A 187 -12.68 -4.56 -5.26
N GLU A 188 -12.78 -4.01 -4.06
CA GLU A 188 -14.03 -3.51 -3.47
C GLU A 188 -14.05 -1.97 -3.36
N GLY A 189 -12.90 -1.29 -3.55
CA GLY A 189 -12.78 0.16 -3.35
C GLY A 189 -11.71 0.89 -4.18
N ILE A 190 -11.22 0.32 -5.28
CA ILE A 190 -10.20 0.98 -6.13
C ILE A 190 -10.83 1.79 -7.25
N ARG A 191 -10.38 3.03 -7.44
CA ARG A 191 -10.87 3.95 -8.48
C ARG A 191 -9.90 4.16 -9.64
N ASP A 192 -8.60 4.07 -9.38
CA ASP A 192 -7.55 4.28 -10.37
C ASP A 192 -6.53 3.15 -10.28
N LEU A 193 -6.37 2.42 -11.38
CA LEU A 193 -5.40 1.35 -11.52
C LEU A 193 -4.41 1.73 -12.63
N GLN A 194 -3.12 1.70 -12.30
CA GLN A 194 -2.09 2.13 -13.24
C GLN A 194 -0.99 1.07 -13.37
N PHE A 195 -0.60 0.79 -14.61
CA PHE A 195 0.52 -0.07 -14.97
C PHE A 195 1.45 0.68 -15.92
N TRP A 196 2.71 0.84 -15.51
CA TRP A 196 3.73 1.55 -16.26
C TRP A 196 4.95 0.65 -16.41
N ASN A 197 5.36 0.38 -17.65
CA ASN A 197 6.51 -0.49 -17.95
C ASN A 197 6.39 -1.87 -17.26
N CYS A 198 5.24 -2.52 -17.41
CA CYS A 198 4.96 -3.82 -16.81
C CYS A 198 4.83 -4.89 -17.89
N HIS A 199 5.36 -6.08 -17.64
CA HIS A 199 5.02 -7.29 -18.39
C HIS A 199 4.11 -8.17 -17.53
N ILE A 200 3.03 -8.70 -18.11
CA ILE A 200 2.05 -9.53 -17.41
C ILE A 200 1.96 -10.84 -18.18
N ASP A 201 2.42 -11.93 -17.58
CA ASP A 201 2.42 -13.28 -18.15
C ASP A 201 1.65 -14.26 -17.25
N GLY A 202 1.14 -15.32 -17.88
CA GLY A 202 0.48 -16.43 -17.22
C GLY A 202 -0.91 -16.72 -17.78
N ASP A 203 -1.40 -17.92 -17.51
CA ASP A 203 -2.65 -18.44 -18.07
C ASP A 203 -3.88 -18.11 -17.20
N ALA A 204 -3.74 -17.21 -16.23
CA ALA A 204 -4.86 -16.76 -15.43
C ALA A 204 -5.87 -16.01 -16.33
N PRO A 205 -7.16 -16.36 -16.28
CA PRO A 205 -8.14 -15.76 -17.17
C PRO A 205 -8.29 -14.26 -16.94
N TYR A 206 -8.09 -13.75 -15.72
CA TYR A 206 -8.06 -12.31 -15.43
C TYR A 206 -6.95 -11.98 -14.43
N LEU A 207 -6.32 -10.79 -14.54
CA LEU A 207 -5.48 -10.23 -13.48
C LEU A 207 -6.34 -9.62 -12.38
N CYS A 208 -7.37 -8.86 -12.73
CA CYS A 208 -8.18 -8.10 -11.80
C CYS A 208 -9.68 -8.30 -11.98
N LYS A 209 -10.44 -8.18 -10.88
CA LYS A 209 -11.90 -8.14 -10.89
C LYS A 209 -12.49 -7.15 -9.89
N SER A 210 -13.58 -6.49 -10.29
CA SER A 210 -14.48 -5.83 -9.33
C SER A 210 -15.54 -6.81 -8.82
N ASN A 211 -15.74 -6.82 -7.50
CA ASN A 211 -16.83 -7.57 -6.88
C ASN A 211 -18.17 -6.82 -6.88
N ALA A 212 -18.14 -5.52 -7.15
CA ALA A 212 -19.32 -4.67 -7.17
C ALA A 212 -19.30 -3.74 -8.40
N PRO A 213 -20.48 -3.32 -8.90
CA PRO A 213 -20.58 -2.27 -9.90
C PRO A 213 -19.85 -1.00 -9.46
N SER A 214 -18.87 -0.55 -10.24
CA SER A 214 -18.04 0.61 -9.91
C SER A 214 -17.72 1.44 -11.15
N ILE A 215 -17.17 2.65 -10.94
CA ILE A 215 -16.54 3.46 -11.98
C ILE A 215 -15.05 3.47 -11.68
N PHE A 216 -14.25 3.07 -12.66
CA PHE A 216 -12.82 2.82 -12.48
C PHE A 216 -12.07 3.31 -13.70
N SER A 217 -10.91 3.90 -13.45
CA SER A 217 -9.95 4.34 -14.45
C SER A 217 -8.78 3.36 -14.50
N LEU A 218 -8.34 3.07 -15.72
CA LEU A 218 -7.21 2.20 -16.02
C LEU A 218 -6.22 2.99 -16.88
N THR A 219 -4.99 3.11 -16.42
CA THR A 219 -3.89 3.68 -17.20
C THR A 219 -2.86 2.60 -17.53
N LEU A 220 -2.61 2.39 -18.81
CA LEU A 220 -1.59 1.47 -19.32
C LEU A 220 -0.55 2.25 -20.10
N ASN A 221 0.71 2.19 -19.68
CA ASN A 221 1.83 2.87 -20.35
C ASN A 221 3.03 1.93 -20.50
N GLY A 222 3.37 1.51 -21.72
CA GLY A 222 4.49 0.58 -21.93
C GLY A 222 4.22 -0.81 -21.34
N VAL A 223 2.99 -1.31 -21.50
CA VAL A 223 2.54 -2.57 -20.87
C VAL A 223 2.46 -3.68 -21.90
N GLU A 224 2.98 -4.85 -21.57
CA GLU A 224 2.83 -6.07 -22.36
C GLU A 224 1.97 -7.08 -21.59
N ILE A 225 1.01 -7.71 -22.27
CA ILE A 225 0.13 -8.73 -21.70
C ILE A 225 0.22 -9.98 -22.59
N ASP A 226 0.74 -11.07 -22.05
CA ASP A 226 0.86 -12.38 -22.69
C ASP A 226 -0.10 -13.38 -22.02
N LYS A 227 -0.92 -14.07 -22.81
CA LYS A 227 -1.85 -15.16 -22.41
C LYS A 227 -2.93 -14.85 -21.36
N ALA A 228 -2.85 -13.71 -20.66
CA ALA A 228 -3.82 -13.28 -19.65
C ALA A 228 -4.82 -12.24 -20.19
N THR A 229 -5.99 -12.10 -19.56
CA THR A 229 -6.78 -10.86 -19.68
C THR A 229 -6.56 -9.98 -18.46
N LEU A 230 -6.44 -8.67 -18.62
CA LEU A 230 -6.13 -7.80 -17.48
C LEU A 230 -7.33 -7.63 -16.54
N LEU A 231 -8.53 -7.36 -17.05
CA LEU A 231 -9.67 -6.97 -16.21
C LEU A 231 -10.98 -7.76 -16.50
N ASP A 232 -11.70 -8.16 -15.45
CA ASP A 232 -13.12 -8.55 -15.49
C ASP A 232 -13.90 -7.60 -14.57
N ILE A 233 -14.54 -6.57 -15.13
CA ILE A 233 -15.15 -5.53 -14.32
C ILE A 233 -16.64 -5.41 -14.56
N SER A 234 -17.36 -5.30 -13.44
CA SER A 234 -18.75 -4.89 -13.43
C SER A 234 -18.81 -3.36 -13.27
N GLY A 235 -19.35 -2.65 -14.27
CA GLY A 235 -19.55 -1.19 -14.23
C GLY A 235 -18.92 -0.42 -15.40
N VAL A 236 -18.37 0.76 -15.14
CA VAL A 236 -17.82 1.67 -16.15
C VAL A 236 -16.29 1.70 -16.08
N LEU A 237 -15.66 1.33 -17.20
CA LEU A 237 -14.21 1.34 -17.38
C LEU A 237 -13.78 2.53 -18.23
N LEU A 238 -12.93 3.40 -17.69
CA LEU A 238 -12.24 4.44 -18.45
C LEU A 238 -10.81 3.97 -18.73
N VAL A 239 -10.44 3.71 -19.98
CA VAL A 239 -9.08 3.23 -20.31
C VAL A 239 -8.26 4.29 -21.04
N SER A 240 -7.11 4.61 -20.48
CA SER A 240 -6.03 5.33 -21.16
C SER A 240 -4.92 4.35 -21.52
N LYS A 241 -4.52 4.30 -22.79
CA LYS A 241 -3.50 3.37 -23.30
C LYS A 241 -2.41 4.14 -24.04
N ASN A 242 -1.17 3.85 -23.69
CA ASN A 242 0.02 4.29 -24.41
C ASN A 242 0.99 3.11 -24.52
N ASN A 243 1.42 2.76 -25.74
CA ASN A 243 2.36 1.66 -25.97
C ASN A 243 1.96 0.34 -25.26
N VAL A 244 0.82 -0.24 -25.63
CA VAL A 244 0.34 -1.51 -25.07
C VAL A 244 0.48 -2.62 -26.11
N THR A 245 1.13 -3.72 -25.72
CA THR A 245 1.34 -4.91 -26.56
C THR A 245 0.52 -6.07 -26.00
N LEU A 246 -0.21 -6.78 -26.87
CA LEU A 246 -0.99 -7.97 -26.53
C LEU A 246 -0.46 -9.15 -27.33
N THR A 247 -0.07 -10.23 -26.66
CA THR A 247 0.51 -11.43 -27.28
C THR A 247 -0.21 -12.70 -26.81
N SER A 248 -0.15 -13.75 -27.63
CA SER A 248 -0.65 -15.10 -27.30
C SER A 248 -2.07 -15.17 -26.70
N GLY A 249 -2.98 -14.30 -27.15
CA GLY A 249 -4.36 -14.23 -26.61
C GLY A 249 -4.56 -13.22 -25.48
N GLY A 250 -3.54 -12.41 -25.18
CA GLY A 250 -3.59 -11.34 -24.21
C GLY A 250 -4.74 -10.35 -24.45
N GLY A 251 -5.41 -9.95 -23.38
CA GLY A 251 -6.58 -9.08 -23.42
C GLY A 251 -6.54 -7.99 -22.35
N ILE A 252 -7.22 -6.86 -22.58
CA ILE A 252 -7.27 -5.77 -21.58
C ILE A 252 -8.51 -5.90 -20.70
N HIS A 253 -9.63 -6.35 -21.23
CA HIS A 253 -10.80 -6.64 -20.43
C HIS A 253 -11.66 -7.71 -21.08
N ASN A 254 -12.40 -8.47 -20.28
CA ASN A 254 -13.45 -9.34 -20.80
C ASN A 254 -14.68 -8.48 -21.14
N GLY A 255 -15.26 -8.67 -22.31
CA GLY A 255 -16.39 -7.88 -22.78
C GLY A 255 -17.57 -7.95 -21.80
N ARG A 256 -18.06 -6.77 -21.40
CA ARG A 256 -19.30 -6.46 -20.63
C ARG A 256 -19.46 -4.96 -20.37
N THR A 257 -18.57 -4.13 -20.92
CA THR A 257 -18.54 -2.69 -20.78
C THR A 257 -19.39 -2.03 -21.86
N LEU A 258 -20.18 -1.02 -21.49
CA LEU A 258 -20.82 -0.12 -22.45
C LEU A 258 -19.72 0.57 -23.27
N GLY A 259 -19.74 0.42 -24.59
CA GLY A 259 -18.74 1.00 -25.51
C GLY A 259 -18.04 0.01 -26.44
N THR A 260 -17.99 -1.29 -26.13
CA THR A 260 -17.56 -2.32 -27.11
C THR A 260 -18.68 -2.74 -28.07
N ASN A 261 -19.94 -2.45 -27.73
CA ASN A 261 -21.12 -2.63 -28.57
C ASN A 261 -21.81 -1.28 -28.87
N LEU A 262 -21.09 -0.33 -29.48
CA LEU A 262 -21.57 1.00 -29.88
C LEU A 262 -21.56 2.07 -28.76
N LEU A 263 -20.72 3.09 -28.96
CA LEU A 263 -21.06 4.49 -28.68
C LEU A 263 -20.64 5.25 -29.95
N GLU A 264 -21.48 5.18 -30.98
CA GLU A 264 -21.45 6.13 -32.07
C GLU A 264 -22.18 7.39 -31.61
N ALA A 265 -21.51 8.55 -31.76
CA ALA A 265 -22.16 9.84 -31.90
C ALA A 265 -21.80 10.37 -33.29
#